data_AF-A0A359IKY4-F1
#
_entry.id   AF-A0A359IKY4-F1
#
_cell.length_a   1.000
_cell.length_b   1.000
_cell.length_c   1.000
_cell.angle_alpha   90.00
_cell.angle_beta   90.00
_cell.angle_gamma   90.00
#
_symmetry.space_group_name_H-M   'P 1'
#
loop_
_entity.id
_entity.type
_entity.pdbx_description
1 polymer ?
#
loop_
_entity_poly.entity_id
_entity_poly.type
_entity_poly.pdbx_seq_one_letter_code
_entity_poly.pdbx_strand_id
1 'polypeptide(L)'
;MKFIRILFLNIILMMLFVNISFAEQRVEYGKPIATYETPIGVRFVSFSKNWDTQEKLEKIYNEFSKNFMAQEVFYLSSVYFYPDTPDGVAGYYRPSIVIDGKGNYAYGKNNYIEIFDTNVYTDISEISKVLSHEYGHHFTMYYLVTKENKYFSEWKDTGYAKARDLTRFSKVKYYPDLYQSDYEHKWDVTEIAAEDYVQLFGSPLAKKSMDYIDVKDRILNNIKDYRYTSNTFNLIPQENLDIPLAIEVNGLRQYWLGLAGVNKVQPTIPNRPKIQLVEEKLILSKYKSYKINWNEIQDNNNYEYTLLMYPEGDNSFPIPIKTVKTGEEMSAYVGSYMVDQPSGGAKVIMENYKGKYLLRLFIKDENNFMFSSCEYKIDLSSANNGKLQEVYGANMGNIYTANNVVNDNSIFSDMKSTYWAYNYIVQLVNSGVVKGYSDGTYKPENSITKAEFLALELRVLKIDVTPYKQVGEAEWFTKDGYFGAAKSMGIILEKDYGQGYKNLQINSKITREEMAFFIARAIVYQNGFQTNVDNFSRVFTDSSKIKYTNELNIAIKYGIISGYTDNTFRPTNVATRAEA
;
A
#
# COMPACT_ATOMS: atom_id res chain seq x y z
N MET A 1 6.91 66.96 -39.75
CA MET A 1 6.45 65.68 -40.31
C MET A 1 7.31 64.53 -39.79
N LYS A 2 7.23 64.28 -38.48
CA LYS A 2 7.72 63.09 -37.78
C LYS A 2 6.54 62.70 -36.91
N PHE A 3 5.75 61.75 -37.35
CA PHE A 3 4.73 60.96 -36.62
C PHE A 3 3.94 60.24 -37.72
N ILE A 4 3.63 58.96 -37.52
CA ILE A 4 2.97 58.04 -38.47
C ILE A 4 3.94 57.35 -39.44
N ARG A 5 4.71 56.39 -38.92
CA ARG A 5 5.12 55.14 -39.62
C ARG A 5 5.86 54.15 -38.71
N ILE A 6 5.45 54.03 -37.45
CA ILE A 6 5.84 52.92 -36.56
C ILE A 6 4.63 52.60 -35.67
N LEU A 7 3.53 52.21 -36.29
CA LEU A 7 2.37 51.64 -35.60
C LEU A 7 1.48 50.89 -36.60
N PHE A 8 2.05 49.92 -37.30
CA PHE A 8 1.29 48.83 -37.91
C PHE A 8 2.06 47.54 -37.64
N LEU A 9 1.76 46.99 -36.45
CA LEU A 9 1.54 45.57 -36.18
C LEU A 9 2.48 44.62 -36.96
N ASN A 10 3.55 44.02 -36.44
CA ASN A 10 3.77 43.41 -35.11
C ASN A 10 2.60 42.57 -34.56
N ILE A 11 1.73 42.12 -35.46
CA ILE A 11 0.86 40.95 -35.30
C ILE A 11 1.11 40.11 -36.55
N ILE A 12 2.23 39.37 -36.60
CA ILE A 12 2.57 38.22 -37.48
C ILE A 12 4.04 37.87 -37.15
N LEU A 13 4.34 37.56 -35.88
CA LEU A 13 5.54 36.77 -35.50
C LEU A 13 5.51 36.38 -34.01
N MET A 14 4.36 35.98 -33.50
CA MET A 14 4.23 35.25 -32.25
C MET A 14 3.12 34.20 -32.41
N MET A 15 3.17 33.44 -33.50
CA MET A 15 2.72 32.06 -33.41
C MET A 15 3.81 31.34 -32.62
N LEU A 16 3.70 31.40 -31.29
CA LEU A 16 4.19 30.33 -30.45
C LEU A 16 3.67 29.06 -31.09
N PHE A 17 4.57 28.25 -31.65
CA PHE A 17 4.30 26.85 -31.92
C PHE A 17 3.89 26.26 -30.57
N VAL A 18 2.59 26.24 -30.30
CA VAL A 18 2.03 25.24 -29.41
C VAL A 18 2.20 23.96 -30.19
N ASN A 19 3.36 23.31 -30.03
CA ASN A 19 3.50 21.91 -30.37
C ASN A 19 2.53 21.18 -29.44
N ILE A 20 1.26 21.10 -29.85
CA ILE A 20 0.32 20.12 -29.33
C ILE A 20 0.83 18.80 -29.91
N SER A 21 1.87 18.24 -29.27
CA SER A 21 2.35 16.90 -29.58
C SER A 21 1.27 15.93 -29.13
N PHE A 22 0.32 15.60 -30.01
CA PHE A 22 -0.62 14.52 -29.72
C PHE A 22 0.17 13.25 -29.38
N ALA A 23 -0.37 12.37 -28.52
CA ALA A 23 0.21 11.04 -28.33
C ALA A 23 0.30 10.35 -29.70
N GLU A 24 1.51 10.15 -30.22
CA GLU A 24 1.70 9.61 -31.55
C GLU A 24 1.57 8.08 -31.52
N GLN A 25 0.52 7.57 -32.16
CA GLN A 25 0.44 6.14 -32.47
C GLN A 25 1.66 5.73 -33.31
N ARG A 26 2.14 4.50 -33.13
CA ARG A 26 3.15 3.88 -33.99
C ARG A 26 2.67 3.85 -35.45
N VAL A 27 3.37 4.58 -36.33
CA VAL A 27 2.96 4.83 -37.71
C VAL A 27 3.00 3.57 -38.58
N GLU A 28 3.85 2.62 -38.24
CA GLU A 28 4.05 1.35 -38.94
C GLU A 28 2.81 0.44 -38.92
N TYR A 29 1.90 0.62 -37.96
CA TYR A 29 0.64 -0.14 -37.87
C TYR A 29 -0.51 0.47 -38.68
N GLY A 30 -0.29 1.63 -39.32
CA GLY A 30 -1.25 2.24 -40.22
C GLY A 30 -2.51 2.78 -39.53
N LYS A 31 -3.70 2.43 -40.03
CA LYS A 31 -4.97 2.91 -39.50
C LYS A 31 -5.49 1.96 -38.40
N PRO A 32 -6.03 2.48 -37.28
CA PRO A 32 -6.67 1.65 -36.26
C PRO A 32 -7.79 0.78 -36.82
N ILE A 33 -7.93 -0.43 -36.29
CA ILE A 33 -9.04 -1.35 -36.59
C ILE A 33 -10.29 -0.93 -35.82
N ALA A 34 -10.12 -0.56 -34.54
CA ALA A 34 -11.20 -0.07 -33.69
C ALA A 34 -10.72 1.08 -32.82
N THR A 35 -11.66 1.95 -32.44
CA THR A 35 -11.43 3.03 -31.49
C THR A 35 -12.65 3.20 -30.60
N TYR A 36 -12.42 3.52 -29.33
CA TYR A 36 -13.44 3.83 -28.35
C TYR A 36 -13.00 5.05 -27.54
N GLU A 37 -13.81 6.11 -27.54
CA GLU A 37 -13.61 7.27 -26.68
C GLU A 37 -14.35 7.05 -25.37
N THR A 38 -13.61 6.99 -24.27
CA THR A 38 -14.18 6.68 -22.96
C THR A 38 -14.90 7.90 -22.37
N PRO A 39 -15.86 7.72 -21.44
CA PRO A 39 -16.52 8.82 -20.74
C PRO A 39 -15.58 9.79 -20.01
N ILE A 40 -14.36 9.36 -19.69
CA ILE A 40 -13.33 10.17 -19.01
C ILE A 40 -12.35 10.84 -19.98
N GLY A 41 -12.57 10.72 -21.30
CA GLY A 41 -11.78 11.38 -22.34
C GLY A 41 -10.50 10.65 -22.76
N VAL A 42 -10.24 9.46 -22.23
CA VAL A 42 -9.13 8.59 -22.68
C VAL A 42 -9.56 7.85 -23.94
N ARG A 43 -8.71 7.82 -24.98
CA ARG A 43 -8.98 7.08 -26.22
C ARG A 43 -8.39 5.69 -26.19
N PHE A 44 -9.20 4.67 -26.39
CA PHE A 44 -8.75 3.29 -26.55
C PHE A 44 -8.67 2.99 -28.04
N VAL A 45 -7.48 2.64 -28.54
CA VAL A 45 -7.18 2.51 -29.97
C VAL A 45 -6.55 1.15 -30.23
N SER A 46 -7.17 0.34 -31.08
CA SER A 46 -6.71 -1.03 -31.33
C SER A 46 -6.27 -1.25 -32.77
N PHE A 47 -5.13 -1.92 -32.89
CA PHE A 47 -4.58 -2.48 -34.12
C PHE A 47 -4.61 -4.02 -34.09
N SER A 48 -5.23 -4.61 -33.06
CA SER A 48 -5.33 -6.05 -32.87
C SER A 48 -6.63 -6.62 -33.42
N LYS A 49 -6.53 -7.81 -34.02
CA LYS A 49 -7.66 -8.57 -34.56
C LYS A 49 -8.52 -9.17 -33.45
N ASN A 50 -7.94 -9.46 -32.30
CA ASN A 50 -8.72 -9.98 -31.17
C ASN A 50 -9.57 -8.89 -30.52
N TRP A 51 -9.15 -7.62 -30.64
CA TRP A 51 -9.77 -6.44 -30.02
C TRP A 51 -10.23 -5.44 -31.09
N ASP A 52 -10.96 -5.94 -32.08
CA ASP A 52 -11.30 -5.31 -33.35
C ASP A 52 -12.64 -4.57 -33.38
N THR A 53 -13.34 -4.46 -32.25
CA THR A 53 -14.63 -3.77 -32.17
C THR A 53 -14.69 -2.79 -31.01
N GLN A 54 -15.52 -1.76 -31.15
CA GLN A 54 -15.79 -0.80 -30.08
C GLN A 54 -16.33 -1.50 -28.81
N GLU A 55 -17.22 -2.48 -28.95
CA GLU A 55 -17.79 -3.24 -27.81
C GLU A 55 -16.69 -3.97 -27.00
N LYS A 56 -15.70 -4.56 -27.68
CA LYS A 56 -14.58 -5.21 -27.00
C LYS A 56 -13.70 -4.21 -26.25
N LEU A 57 -13.43 -3.04 -26.84
CA LEU A 57 -12.68 -1.97 -26.19
C LEU A 57 -13.44 -1.37 -25.00
N GLU A 58 -14.76 -1.24 -25.11
CA GLU A 58 -15.62 -0.83 -24.00
C GLU A 58 -15.56 -1.83 -22.84
N LYS A 59 -15.53 -3.14 -23.12
CA LYS A 59 -15.33 -4.15 -22.06
C LYS A 59 -13.98 -4.03 -21.36
N ILE A 60 -12.89 -3.75 -22.10
CA ILE A 60 -11.59 -3.46 -21.49
C ILE A 60 -11.69 -2.20 -20.61
N TYR A 61 -12.31 -1.13 -21.11
CA TYR A 61 -12.51 0.10 -20.34
C TYR A 61 -13.34 -0.12 -19.06
N ASN A 62 -14.41 -0.93 -19.14
CA ASN A 62 -15.26 -1.24 -17.99
C ASN A 62 -14.50 -1.97 -16.89
N GLU A 63 -13.48 -2.77 -17.23
CA GLU A 63 -12.57 -3.34 -16.24
C GLU A 63 -11.50 -2.35 -15.79
N PHE A 64 -10.88 -1.64 -16.74
CA PHE A 64 -9.87 -0.63 -16.47
C PHE A 64 -10.38 0.42 -15.47
N SER A 65 -11.60 0.93 -15.64
CA SER A 65 -12.25 1.90 -14.76
C SER A 65 -12.52 1.41 -13.33
N LYS A 66 -12.30 0.12 -13.03
CA LYS A 66 -12.34 -0.43 -11.66
C LYS A 66 -10.99 -0.33 -10.94
N ASN A 67 -9.93 0.06 -11.64
CA ASN A 67 -8.73 0.56 -10.98
C ASN A 67 -9.10 1.77 -10.11
N PHE A 68 -8.39 1.97 -9.00
CA PHE A 68 -8.52 3.23 -8.27
C PHE A 68 -7.91 4.36 -9.09
N MET A 69 -8.73 5.33 -9.48
CA MET A 69 -8.32 6.52 -10.21
C MET A 69 -8.76 7.77 -9.45
N ALA A 70 -7.96 8.83 -9.55
CA ALA A 70 -8.29 10.18 -9.13
C ALA A 70 -7.97 11.15 -10.28
N GLN A 71 -7.47 12.35 -9.97
CA GLN A 71 -7.28 13.42 -10.96
C GLN A 71 -6.21 13.12 -12.02
N GLU A 72 -5.30 12.17 -11.74
CA GLU A 72 -4.24 11.78 -12.65
C GLU A 72 -4.77 11.27 -13.98
N VAL A 73 -5.92 10.58 -13.99
CA VAL A 73 -6.48 9.97 -15.21
C VAL A 73 -6.73 10.98 -16.32
N PHE A 74 -7.01 12.25 -15.98
CA PHE A 74 -7.22 13.32 -16.96
C PHE A 74 -5.93 13.80 -17.65
N TYR A 75 -4.79 13.21 -17.30
CA TYR A 75 -3.51 13.41 -17.96
C TYR A 75 -3.14 12.23 -18.87
N LEU A 76 -3.92 11.15 -18.86
CA LEU A 76 -3.78 10.05 -19.82
C LEU A 76 -4.61 10.36 -21.07
N SER A 77 -4.00 10.42 -22.25
CA SER A 77 -4.70 10.72 -23.49
C SER A 77 -5.19 9.46 -24.21
N SER A 78 -4.38 8.40 -24.24
CA SER A 78 -4.65 7.22 -25.05
C SER A 78 -4.13 5.92 -24.43
N VAL A 79 -4.77 4.81 -24.78
CA VAL A 79 -4.29 3.45 -24.60
C VAL A 79 -4.30 2.76 -25.97
N TYR A 80 -3.15 2.28 -26.42
CA TYR A 80 -2.96 1.62 -27.71
C TYR A 80 -2.79 0.11 -27.53
N PHE A 81 -3.49 -0.68 -28.33
CA PHE A 81 -3.41 -2.15 -28.33
C PHE A 81 -2.78 -2.63 -29.64
N TYR A 82 -1.54 -3.11 -29.56
CA TYR A 82 -0.75 -3.56 -30.70
C TYR A 82 -0.75 -5.09 -30.83
N PRO A 83 -0.79 -5.62 -32.07
CA PRO A 83 -0.97 -7.04 -32.33
C PRO A 83 0.20 -7.93 -31.91
N ASP A 84 1.42 -7.39 -31.84
CA ASP A 84 2.69 -8.08 -31.65
C ASP A 84 3.54 -7.42 -30.55
N THR A 85 4.70 -8.00 -30.24
CA THR A 85 5.67 -7.47 -29.26
C THR A 85 6.97 -7.05 -29.96
N PRO A 86 7.06 -5.81 -30.47
CA PRO A 86 8.24 -5.37 -31.22
C PRO A 86 9.51 -5.34 -30.35
N ASP A 87 9.35 -5.07 -29.06
CA ASP A 87 10.44 -4.82 -28.12
C ASP A 87 10.59 -5.94 -27.06
N GLY A 88 9.84 -7.05 -27.20
CA GLY A 88 9.90 -8.19 -26.27
C GLY A 88 9.27 -7.93 -24.88
N VAL A 89 8.51 -6.85 -24.74
CA VAL A 89 7.79 -6.48 -23.51
C VAL A 89 6.28 -6.55 -23.70
N ALA A 90 5.53 -6.60 -22.59
CA ALA A 90 4.08 -6.66 -22.61
C ALA A 90 3.41 -5.29 -22.78
N GLY A 91 4.07 -4.21 -22.35
CA GLY A 91 3.54 -2.86 -22.44
C GLY A 91 4.61 -1.78 -22.25
N TYR A 92 4.19 -0.54 -22.49
CA TYR A 92 4.94 0.66 -22.11
C TYR A 92 4.00 1.76 -21.65
N TYR A 93 4.40 2.42 -20.58
CA TYR A 93 3.93 3.75 -20.26
C TYR A 93 4.83 4.82 -20.89
N ARG A 94 4.24 5.79 -21.58
CA ARG A 94 4.94 6.88 -22.26
C ARG A 94 4.60 8.22 -21.60
N PRO A 95 5.44 8.69 -20.66
CA PRO A 95 5.20 9.96 -19.97
C PRO A 95 5.53 11.17 -20.86
N SER A 96 4.73 12.21 -20.71
CA SER A 96 4.95 13.55 -21.23
C SER A 96 5.40 14.43 -20.07
N ILE A 97 6.70 14.56 -19.86
CA ILE A 97 7.28 15.35 -18.78
C ILE A 97 8.19 16.42 -19.37
N VAL A 98 8.04 17.65 -18.89
CA VAL A 98 8.89 18.79 -19.26
C VAL A 98 9.60 19.29 -18.02
N ILE A 99 10.88 19.62 -18.15
CA ILE A 99 11.67 20.24 -17.08
C ILE A 99 11.85 21.72 -17.46
N ASP A 100 11.46 22.62 -16.56
CA ASP A 100 11.66 24.06 -16.78
C ASP A 100 13.14 24.46 -16.56
N GLY A 101 13.49 25.69 -16.95
CA GLY A 101 14.85 26.22 -16.77
C GLY A 101 15.31 26.39 -15.32
N LYS A 102 14.46 26.08 -14.34
CA LYS A 102 14.74 26.08 -12.89
C LYS A 102 14.80 24.66 -12.31
N GLY A 103 14.63 23.63 -13.14
CA GLY A 103 14.65 22.23 -12.72
C GLY A 103 13.32 21.71 -12.17
N ASN A 104 12.21 22.43 -12.34
CA ASN A 104 10.89 21.91 -11.93
C ASN A 104 10.30 21.03 -13.02
N TYR A 105 9.69 19.93 -12.59
CA TYR A 105 8.98 19.01 -13.45
C TYR A 105 7.54 19.49 -13.69
N ALA A 106 7.09 19.41 -14.94
CA ALA A 106 5.72 19.62 -15.34
C ALA A 106 5.19 18.35 -16.02
N TYR A 107 4.05 17.85 -15.53
CA TYR A 107 3.38 16.69 -16.11
C TYR A 107 2.41 17.14 -17.21
N GLY A 108 2.70 16.79 -18.46
CA GLY A 108 1.88 17.07 -19.62
C GLY A 108 0.67 16.15 -19.72
N LYS A 109 -0.27 16.44 -20.63
CA LYS A 109 -1.50 15.65 -20.82
C LYS A 109 -1.44 14.61 -21.95
N ASN A 110 -0.33 14.54 -22.66
CA ASN A 110 -0.16 13.65 -23.82
C ASN A 110 0.48 12.31 -23.40
N ASN A 111 0.26 11.88 -22.15
CA ASN A 111 0.75 10.59 -21.70
C ASN A 111 -0.09 9.49 -22.32
N TYR A 112 0.52 8.36 -22.66
CA TYR A 112 -0.22 7.23 -23.23
C TYR A 112 0.38 5.90 -22.79
N ILE A 113 -0.44 4.86 -22.93
CA ILE A 113 -0.05 3.47 -22.66
C ILE A 113 -0.04 2.71 -23.99
N GLU A 114 0.95 1.86 -24.18
CA GLU A 114 1.02 0.86 -25.24
C GLU A 114 0.91 -0.53 -24.61
N ILE A 115 0.02 -1.38 -25.11
CA ILE A 115 -0.10 -2.79 -24.75
C ILE A 115 0.22 -3.62 -25.98
N PHE A 116 1.15 -4.56 -25.85
CA PHE A 116 1.67 -5.39 -26.93
C PHE A 116 1.10 -6.80 -26.90
N ASP A 117 1.40 -7.55 -27.96
CA ASP A 117 1.04 -8.96 -28.14
C ASP A 117 -0.46 -9.25 -27.99
N THR A 118 -1.29 -8.25 -28.28
CA THR A 118 -2.73 -8.33 -27.99
C THR A 118 -3.50 -9.22 -28.97
N ASN A 119 -2.85 -9.79 -29.99
CA ASN A 119 -3.42 -10.91 -30.77
C ASN A 119 -3.30 -12.27 -30.07
N VAL A 120 -2.43 -12.39 -29.05
CA VAL A 120 -2.31 -13.61 -28.24
C VAL A 120 -3.32 -13.57 -27.10
N TYR A 121 -3.59 -12.40 -26.53
CA TYR A 121 -4.59 -12.26 -25.48
C TYR A 121 -6.00 -12.54 -25.99
N THR A 122 -6.68 -13.45 -25.29
CA THR A 122 -8.05 -13.87 -25.61
C THR A 122 -9.02 -13.60 -24.45
N ASP A 123 -8.49 -13.29 -23.27
CA ASP A 123 -9.28 -12.96 -22.08
C ASP A 123 -8.93 -11.56 -21.55
N ILE A 124 -9.94 -10.85 -21.04
CA ILE A 124 -9.79 -9.48 -20.52
C ILE A 124 -8.83 -9.46 -19.31
N SER A 125 -8.74 -10.53 -18.53
CA SER A 125 -7.82 -10.59 -17.38
C SER A 125 -6.36 -10.51 -17.77
N GLU A 126 -5.98 -11.05 -18.94
CA GLU A 126 -4.61 -10.96 -19.47
C GLU A 126 -4.25 -9.51 -19.78
N ILE A 127 -5.15 -8.78 -20.46
CA ILE A 127 -4.99 -7.34 -20.72
C ILE A 127 -5.02 -6.53 -19.43
N SER A 128 -5.95 -6.84 -18.54
CA SER A 128 -6.21 -6.00 -17.36
C SER A 128 -5.02 -5.99 -16.41
N LYS A 129 -4.28 -7.10 -16.31
CA LYS A 129 -3.05 -7.16 -15.52
C LYS A 129 -1.99 -6.20 -16.08
N VAL A 130 -1.65 -6.34 -17.37
CA VAL A 130 -0.66 -5.48 -18.04
C VAL A 130 -1.11 -4.02 -18.01
N LEU A 131 -2.36 -3.74 -18.36
CA LEU A 131 -2.91 -2.39 -18.38
C LEU A 131 -2.91 -1.73 -16.99
N SER A 132 -3.20 -2.48 -15.93
CA SER A 132 -3.13 -1.94 -14.56
C SER A 132 -1.69 -1.67 -14.12
N HIS A 133 -0.73 -2.47 -14.58
CA HIS A 133 0.70 -2.25 -14.37
C HIS A 133 1.17 -0.96 -15.07
N GLU A 134 0.91 -0.83 -16.36
CA GLU A 134 1.29 0.36 -17.13
C GLU A 134 0.61 1.63 -16.60
N TYR A 135 -0.64 1.50 -16.16
CA TYR A 135 -1.35 2.59 -15.49
C TYR A 135 -0.74 2.90 -14.11
N GLY A 136 -0.15 1.92 -13.44
CA GLY A 136 0.62 2.12 -12.21
C GLY A 136 1.83 3.04 -12.42
N HIS A 137 2.56 2.91 -13.53
CA HIS A 137 3.59 3.89 -13.89
C HIS A 137 2.99 5.30 -14.06
N HIS A 138 1.86 5.41 -14.77
CA HIS A 138 1.17 6.69 -14.95
C HIS A 138 0.78 7.33 -13.62
N PHE A 139 0.16 6.56 -12.73
CA PHE A 139 -0.30 7.00 -11.42
C PHE A 139 0.85 7.48 -10.55
N THR A 140 1.86 6.62 -10.37
CA THR A 140 2.97 6.90 -9.45
C THR A 140 3.80 8.09 -9.94
N MET A 141 4.09 8.14 -11.24
CA MET A 141 4.82 9.23 -11.85
C MET A 141 4.09 10.57 -11.74
N TYR A 142 2.78 10.59 -11.99
CA TYR A 142 1.96 11.79 -11.85
C TYR A 142 2.09 12.39 -10.46
N TYR A 143 1.96 11.57 -9.42
CA TYR A 143 1.98 12.07 -8.04
C TYR A 143 3.37 12.49 -7.59
N LEU A 144 4.43 11.77 -7.97
CA LEU A 144 5.80 12.21 -7.70
C LEU A 144 6.11 13.57 -8.36
N VAL A 145 5.76 13.73 -9.64
CA VAL A 145 6.01 14.97 -10.37
C VAL A 145 5.16 16.12 -9.81
N THR A 146 3.84 15.93 -9.68
CA THR A 146 2.92 17.04 -9.39
C THR A 146 2.80 17.38 -7.92
N LYS A 147 3.13 16.46 -6.99
CA LYS A 147 3.03 16.70 -5.55
C LYS A 147 4.38 16.84 -4.87
N GLU A 148 5.41 16.19 -5.40
CA GLU A 148 6.75 16.24 -4.80
C GLU A 148 7.76 17.03 -5.65
N ASN A 149 7.43 17.35 -6.90
CA ASN A 149 8.36 17.92 -7.87
C ASN A 149 9.63 17.06 -8.00
N LYS A 150 9.43 15.74 -8.11
CA LYS A 150 10.49 14.74 -8.19
C LYS A 150 10.22 13.76 -9.32
N TYR A 151 11.31 13.18 -9.83
CA TYR A 151 11.28 12.05 -10.76
C TYR A 151 11.99 10.83 -10.17
N PHE A 152 11.82 9.64 -10.76
CA PHE A 152 12.46 8.42 -10.25
C PHE A 152 13.99 8.44 -10.29
N SER A 153 14.61 9.29 -11.12
CA SER A 153 16.05 9.56 -11.03
C SER A 153 16.49 10.09 -9.64
N GLU A 154 15.56 10.67 -8.89
CA GLU A 154 15.73 11.21 -7.54
C GLU A 154 14.98 10.36 -6.50
N TRP A 155 14.68 9.10 -6.80
CA TRP A 155 13.76 8.27 -6.00
C TRP A 155 14.10 8.25 -4.50
N LYS A 156 15.39 8.26 -4.13
CA LYS A 156 15.83 8.23 -2.72
C LYS A 156 15.30 9.40 -1.89
N ASP A 157 15.01 10.53 -2.52
CA ASP A 157 14.53 11.74 -1.84
C ASP A 157 13.00 11.80 -1.75
N THR A 158 12.29 10.96 -2.52
CA THR A 158 10.83 10.95 -2.62
C THR A 158 10.16 10.53 -1.31
N GLY A 159 8.93 11.00 -1.09
CA GLY A 159 8.06 10.49 -0.04
C GLY A 159 7.72 9.02 -0.26
N TYR A 160 7.64 8.56 -1.51
CA TYR A 160 7.39 7.16 -1.85
C TYR A 160 8.49 6.25 -1.32
N ALA A 161 9.76 6.54 -1.59
CA ALA A 161 10.87 5.71 -1.12
C ALA A 161 10.96 5.64 0.41
N LYS A 162 10.53 6.71 1.10
CA LYS A 162 10.42 6.75 2.56
C LYS A 162 9.23 5.92 3.05
N ALA A 163 8.05 6.09 2.45
CA ALA A 163 6.83 5.36 2.80
C ALA A 163 6.94 3.86 2.50
N ARG A 164 7.65 3.49 1.44
CA ARG A 164 7.92 2.11 1.02
C ARG A 164 9.14 1.49 1.70
N ASP A 165 9.92 2.30 2.43
CA ASP A 165 11.18 1.93 3.07
C ASP A 165 12.16 1.27 2.08
N LEU A 166 12.31 1.87 0.89
CA LEU A 166 13.13 1.31 -0.19
C LEU A 166 14.63 1.49 0.04
N THR A 167 15.02 2.55 0.76
CA THR A 167 16.44 2.91 0.94
C THR A 167 17.25 1.89 1.74
N ARG A 168 16.61 1.01 2.52
CA ARG A 168 17.27 -0.11 3.20
C ARG A 168 17.70 -1.23 2.26
N PHE A 169 17.11 -1.30 1.07
CA PHE A 169 17.43 -2.33 0.08
C PHE A 169 18.47 -1.78 -0.88
N SER A 170 19.74 -2.09 -0.64
CA SER A 170 20.87 -1.56 -1.41
C SER A 170 20.83 -1.88 -2.91
N LYS A 171 20.05 -2.90 -3.30
CA LYS A 171 19.87 -3.30 -4.71
C LYS A 171 18.86 -2.44 -5.46
N VAL A 172 17.93 -1.78 -4.76
CA VAL A 172 16.94 -0.90 -5.41
C VAL A 172 17.66 0.25 -6.08
N LYS A 173 17.38 0.46 -7.36
CA LYS A 173 17.92 1.57 -8.15
C LYS A 173 16.92 2.02 -9.20
N TYR A 174 17.19 3.16 -9.81
CA TYR A 174 16.48 3.64 -10.97
C TYR A 174 17.31 3.32 -12.20
N TYR A 175 16.69 2.74 -13.23
CA TYR A 175 17.34 2.50 -14.50
C TYR A 175 16.79 3.47 -15.56
N PRO A 176 17.62 4.36 -16.13
CA PRO A 176 17.18 5.24 -17.21
C PRO A 176 16.98 4.49 -18.55
N ASP A 177 17.51 3.27 -18.69
CA ASP A 177 17.42 2.45 -19.90
C ASP A 177 17.44 0.96 -19.54
N LEU A 178 16.55 0.19 -20.16
CA LEU A 178 16.39 -1.26 -20.02
C LEU A 178 17.56 -2.07 -20.60
N TYR A 179 18.38 -1.49 -21.47
CA TYR A 179 19.51 -2.20 -22.12
C TYR A 179 20.83 -2.17 -21.34
N GLN A 180 20.82 -1.72 -20.08
CA GLN A 180 22.03 -1.75 -19.25
C GLN A 180 22.42 -3.18 -18.86
N SER A 181 23.72 -3.47 -18.88
CA SER A 181 24.23 -4.84 -18.67
C SER A 181 23.94 -5.42 -17.28
N ASP A 182 23.61 -4.59 -16.30
CA ASP A 182 23.26 -4.95 -14.92
C ASP A 182 21.79 -4.64 -14.59
N TYR A 183 20.93 -4.57 -15.62
CA TYR A 183 19.49 -4.41 -15.45
C TYR A 183 18.88 -5.63 -14.77
N GLU A 184 18.24 -5.40 -13.62
CA GLU A 184 17.47 -6.39 -12.88
C GLU A 184 16.07 -5.79 -12.66
N HIS A 185 15.11 -6.18 -13.50
CA HIS A 185 13.74 -5.63 -13.54
C HIS A 185 13.10 -5.52 -12.14
N LYS A 186 13.19 -6.59 -11.34
CA LYS A 186 12.65 -6.63 -9.97
C LYS A 186 13.24 -5.58 -9.01
N TRP A 187 14.41 -5.03 -9.29
CA TRP A 187 15.08 -4.01 -8.47
C TRP A 187 14.94 -2.59 -9.02
N ASP A 188 14.26 -2.41 -10.15
CA ASP A 188 13.91 -1.08 -10.64
C ASP A 188 12.81 -0.47 -9.78
N VAL A 189 13.06 0.72 -9.24
CA VAL A 189 12.09 1.49 -8.47
C VAL A 189 10.84 1.86 -9.28
N THR A 190 10.91 2.00 -10.60
CA THR A 190 9.73 2.27 -11.44
C THR A 190 8.80 1.07 -11.49
N GLU A 191 9.37 -0.13 -11.61
CA GLU A 191 8.63 -1.40 -11.67
C GLU A 191 8.05 -1.76 -10.30
N ILE A 192 8.83 -1.58 -9.23
CA ILE A 192 8.32 -1.75 -7.86
C ILE A 192 7.11 -0.83 -7.61
N ALA A 193 7.16 0.41 -8.09
CA ALA A 193 6.07 1.37 -7.91
C ALA A 193 4.81 0.98 -8.72
N ALA A 194 4.96 0.47 -9.94
CA ALA A 194 3.85 -0.04 -10.73
C ALA A 194 3.23 -1.30 -10.13
N GLU A 195 4.03 -2.24 -9.67
CA GLU A 195 3.57 -3.45 -8.98
C GLU A 195 2.88 -3.12 -7.64
N ASP A 196 3.41 -2.14 -6.88
CA ASP A 196 2.74 -1.62 -5.68
C ASP A 196 1.36 -1.06 -6.03
N TYR A 197 1.24 -0.33 -7.14
CA TYR A 197 -0.05 0.18 -7.62
C TYR A 197 -1.00 -0.98 -7.96
N VAL A 198 -0.55 -1.99 -8.70
CA VAL A 198 -1.39 -3.17 -9.02
C VAL A 198 -1.88 -3.79 -7.72
N GLN A 199 -1.02 -4.07 -6.75
CA GLN A 199 -1.40 -4.67 -5.47
C GLN A 199 -2.43 -3.82 -4.69
N LEU A 200 -2.22 -2.51 -4.60
CA LEU A 200 -3.03 -1.63 -3.75
C LEU A 200 -4.32 -1.14 -4.42
N PHE A 201 -4.28 -0.96 -5.74
CA PHE A 201 -5.21 -0.13 -6.51
C PHE A 201 -5.64 -0.73 -7.85
N GLY A 202 -4.97 -1.81 -8.28
CA GLY A 202 -5.31 -2.57 -9.48
C GLY A 202 -6.75 -3.07 -9.52
N SER A 203 -7.28 -3.26 -10.74
CA SER A 203 -8.64 -3.76 -10.95
C SER A 203 -8.81 -5.21 -10.45
N PRO A 204 -10.06 -5.67 -10.18
CA PRO A 204 -10.31 -7.04 -9.74
C PRO A 204 -9.77 -8.13 -10.69
N LEU A 205 -9.86 -7.95 -12.01
CA LEU A 205 -9.33 -8.91 -12.98
C LEU A 205 -7.81 -8.85 -13.10
N ALA A 206 -7.17 -7.69 -12.85
CA ALA A 206 -5.71 -7.62 -12.74
C ALA A 206 -5.20 -8.46 -11.55
N LYS A 207 -6.03 -8.57 -10.50
CA LYS A 207 -5.76 -9.35 -9.29
C LYS A 207 -6.39 -10.75 -9.31
N LYS A 208 -6.75 -11.26 -10.49
CA LYS A 208 -7.43 -12.56 -10.61
C LYS A 208 -6.54 -13.70 -10.13
N SER A 209 -7.14 -14.56 -9.31
CA SER A 209 -6.51 -15.78 -8.79
C SER A 209 -6.81 -16.99 -9.67
N MET A 210 -5.97 -18.01 -9.56
CA MET A 210 -6.21 -19.36 -10.08
C MET A 210 -6.25 -20.37 -8.92
N ASP A 211 -7.19 -21.31 -8.98
CA ASP A 211 -7.25 -22.40 -8.01
C ASP A 211 -6.18 -23.45 -8.34
N TYR A 212 -5.27 -23.71 -7.39
CA TYR A 212 -4.26 -24.75 -7.50
C TYR A 212 -4.65 -26.02 -6.77
N ILE A 213 -4.30 -27.18 -7.33
CA ILE A 213 -4.62 -28.49 -6.75
C ILE A 213 -3.35 -29.30 -6.48
N ASP A 214 -3.29 -29.89 -5.29
CA ASP A 214 -2.14 -30.67 -4.86
C ASP A 214 -2.13 -32.08 -5.48
N VAL A 215 -1.07 -32.85 -5.20
CA VAL A 215 -0.93 -34.22 -5.74
C VAL A 215 -1.98 -35.20 -5.22
N LYS A 216 -2.56 -34.97 -4.04
CA LYS A 216 -3.65 -35.82 -3.50
C LYS A 216 -4.90 -35.59 -4.32
N ASP A 217 -5.31 -34.33 -4.47
CA ASP A 217 -6.54 -33.97 -5.18
C ASP A 217 -6.43 -34.31 -6.67
N ARG A 218 -5.25 -34.15 -7.27
CA ARG A 218 -4.99 -34.60 -8.65
C ARG A 218 -5.23 -36.09 -8.82
N ILE A 219 -4.72 -36.93 -7.92
CA ILE A 219 -4.95 -38.38 -7.97
C ILE A 219 -6.42 -38.73 -7.81
N LEU A 220 -7.10 -38.11 -6.83
CA LEU A 220 -8.51 -38.37 -6.56
C LEU A 220 -9.41 -37.97 -7.73
N ASN A 221 -9.04 -36.91 -8.46
CA ASN A 221 -9.76 -36.41 -9.63
C ASN A 221 -9.25 -36.96 -10.98
N ASN A 222 -8.33 -37.94 -10.99
CA ASN A 222 -7.73 -38.52 -12.20
C ASN A 222 -6.99 -37.51 -13.11
N ILE A 223 -6.42 -36.45 -12.53
CA ILE A 223 -5.68 -35.42 -13.26
C ILE A 223 -4.19 -35.80 -13.29
N LYS A 224 -3.72 -36.30 -14.44
CA LYS A 224 -2.31 -36.64 -14.65
C LYS A 224 -1.49 -35.41 -15.07
N ASP A 225 -1.93 -34.76 -16.14
CA ASP A 225 -1.29 -33.56 -16.69
C ASP A 225 -1.89 -32.31 -16.04
N TYR A 226 -1.12 -31.69 -15.15
CA TYR A 226 -1.52 -30.47 -14.49
C TYR A 226 -0.75 -29.29 -15.08
N ARG A 227 -1.48 -28.38 -15.72
CA ARG A 227 -0.94 -27.16 -16.32
C ARG A 227 -1.59 -25.96 -15.65
N TYR A 228 -0.78 -24.97 -15.36
CA TYR A 228 -1.22 -23.68 -14.85
C TYR A 228 -0.57 -22.58 -15.66
N THR A 229 -1.21 -21.41 -15.71
CA THR A 229 -0.60 -20.21 -16.27
C THR A 229 0.32 -19.57 -15.23
N SER A 230 1.49 -19.12 -15.67
CA SER A 230 2.40 -18.36 -14.82
C SER A 230 1.91 -16.93 -14.56
N ASN A 231 0.91 -16.47 -15.30
CA ASN A 231 0.46 -15.08 -15.28
C ASN A 231 -0.79 -14.85 -14.40
N THR A 232 -0.72 -15.22 -13.13
CA THR A 232 -1.83 -15.10 -12.16
C THR A 232 -1.38 -14.39 -10.90
N PHE A 233 -2.29 -13.63 -10.28
CA PHE A 233 -1.92 -12.73 -9.18
C PHE A 233 -1.54 -13.50 -7.91
N ASN A 234 -2.19 -14.63 -7.62
CA ASN A 234 -1.84 -15.48 -6.47
C ASN A 234 -0.63 -16.39 -6.69
N LEU A 235 0.00 -16.34 -7.88
CA LEU A 235 1.31 -16.95 -8.14
C LEU A 235 2.46 -15.94 -8.02
N ILE A 236 2.26 -14.78 -8.65
CA ILE A 236 3.23 -13.69 -8.72
C ILE A 236 2.48 -12.37 -8.44
N PRO A 237 2.26 -12.03 -7.16
CA PRO A 237 1.60 -10.78 -6.79
C PRO A 237 2.49 -9.55 -6.94
N GLN A 238 3.81 -9.77 -7.02
CA GLN A 238 4.84 -8.83 -7.44
C GLN A 238 6.07 -9.65 -7.87
N GLU A 239 6.91 -9.11 -8.74
CA GLU A 239 8.13 -9.80 -9.18
C GLU A 239 9.19 -9.89 -8.07
N ASN A 240 9.31 -8.83 -7.26
CA ASN A 240 10.30 -8.77 -6.20
C ASN A 240 9.78 -9.35 -4.90
N LEU A 241 9.87 -10.66 -4.72
CA LEU A 241 9.49 -11.30 -3.46
C LEU A 241 10.53 -11.10 -2.32
N ASP A 242 11.64 -10.41 -2.59
CA ASP A 242 12.68 -10.03 -1.62
C ASP A 242 12.36 -8.72 -0.87
N ILE A 243 11.24 -8.05 -1.21
CA ILE A 243 10.64 -6.94 -0.47
C ILE A 243 9.22 -7.31 0.02
N PRO A 244 8.71 -6.72 1.12
CA PRO A 244 7.34 -6.98 1.58
C PRO A 244 6.31 -6.66 0.49
N LEU A 245 5.14 -7.32 0.52
CA LEU A 245 4.01 -6.91 -0.34
C LEU A 245 3.56 -5.49 0.03
N ALA A 246 3.03 -4.76 -0.94
CA ALA A 246 2.71 -3.34 -0.79
C ALA A 246 1.75 -3.07 0.39
N ILE A 247 0.73 -3.92 0.56
CA ILE A 247 -0.26 -3.76 1.63
C ILE A 247 0.33 -4.03 3.03
N GLU A 248 1.40 -4.82 3.11
CA GLU A 248 2.11 -5.16 4.34
C GLU A 248 3.00 -4.00 4.84
N VAL A 249 3.26 -3.01 3.98
CA VAL A 249 3.98 -1.81 4.38
C VAL A 249 3.02 -0.80 4.98
N ASN A 250 3.20 -0.56 6.28
CA ASN A 250 2.37 0.37 7.03
C ASN A 250 2.47 1.80 6.44
N GLY A 251 1.32 2.41 6.14
CA GLY A 251 1.25 3.78 5.66
C GLY A 251 1.53 3.98 4.17
N LEU A 252 2.02 2.97 3.43
CA LEU A 252 2.27 3.08 2.00
C LEU A 252 1.01 3.43 1.21
N ARG A 253 -0.09 2.72 1.50
CA ARG A 253 -1.37 2.97 0.84
C ARG A 253 -1.91 4.36 1.19
N GLN A 254 -1.75 4.79 2.44
CA GLN A 254 -2.20 6.09 2.95
C GLN A 254 -1.40 7.21 2.31
N TYR A 255 -0.11 7.02 2.10
CA TYR A 255 0.74 7.95 1.38
C TYR A 255 0.18 8.22 -0.02
N TRP A 256 -0.08 7.17 -0.81
CA TRP A 256 -0.63 7.33 -2.16
C TRP A 256 -2.03 7.95 -2.17
N LEU A 257 -2.91 7.50 -1.28
CA LEU A 257 -4.26 8.07 -1.15
C LEU A 257 -4.24 9.54 -0.71
N GLY A 258 -3.32 9.90 0.20
CA GLY A 258 -3.12 11.27 0.66
C GLY A 258 -2.68 12.20 -0.47
N LEU A 259 -1.75 11.76 -1.32
CA LEU A 259 -1.37 12.50 -2.53
C LEU A 259 -2.54 12.66 -3.50
N ALA A 260 -3.38 11.63 -3.62
CA ALA A 260 -4.61 11.65 -4.41
C ALA A 260 -5.77 12.46 -3.79
N GLY A 261 -5.59 13.01 -2.58
CA GLY A 261 -6.64 13.76 -1.88
C GLY A 261 -7.79 12.88 -1.37
N VAL A 262 -7.56 11.58 -1.21
CA VAL A 262 -8.55 10.60 -0.78
C VAL A 262 -8.21 10.13 0.63
N ASN A 263 -9.18 10.13 1.53
CA ASN A 263 -9.02 9.57 2.87
C ASN A 263 -9.75 8.21 2.97
N LYS A 264 -9.01 7.11 2.81
CA LYS A 264 -9.50 5.74 3.05
C LYS A 264 -8.60 5.01 4.04
N VAL A 265 -9.23 4.26 4.94
CA VAL A 265 -8.55 3.48 5.99
C VAL A 265 -7.72 2.33 5.38
N GLN A 266 -6.57 2.00 6.00
CA GLN A 266 -5.81 0.78 5.64
C GLN A 266 -6.59 -0.44 6.12
N PRO A 267 -6.77 -1.49 5.30
CA PRO A 267 -7.26 -2.75 5.84
C PRO A 267 -6.32 -3.24 6.95
N THR A 268 -6.89 -3.75 8.03
CA THR A 268 -6.10 -4.37 9.10
C THR A 268 -5.67 -5.75 8.63
N ILE A 269 -4.36 -6.02 8.68
CA ILE A 269 -3.85 -7.35 8.37
C ILE A 269 -4.07 -8.25 9.59
N PRO A 270 -4.75 -9.40 9.45
CA PRO A 270 -4.97 -10.31 10.56
C PRO A 270 -3.66 -11.01 10.97
N ASN A 271 -3.71 -11.77 12.07
CA ASN A 271 -2.57 -12.59 12.47
C ASN A 271 -2.20 -13.57 11.36
N ARG A 272 -0.92 -13.55 10.96
CA ARG A 272 -0.42 -14.37 9.86
C ARG A 272 -0.55 -15.87 10.18
N PRO A 273 -1.11 -16.68 9.26
CA PRO A 273 -1.08 -18.14 9.37
C PRO A 273 0.34 -18.67 9.55
N LYS A 274 0.47 -19.71 10.38
CA LYS A 274 1.72 -20.45 10.56
C LYS A 274 1.64 -21.78 9.82
N ILE A 275 2.64 -22.06 9.02
CA ILE A 275 2.75 -23.30 8.25
C ILE A 275 3.50 -24.34 9.08
N GLN A 276 3.07 -25.60 9.04
CA GLN A 276 3.76 -26.72 9.69
C GLN A 276 3.82 -27.93 8.76
N LEU A 277 4.94 -28.66 8.82
CA LEU A 277 5.06 -30.00 8.26
C LEU A 277 4.54 -31.00 9.31
N VAL A 278 3.46 -31.70 9.01
CA VAL A 278 2.77 -32.58 9.97
C VAL A 278 2.91 -34.06 9.68
N GLU A 279 3.25 -34.43 8.45
CA GLU A 279 3.47 -35.83 8.06
C GLU A 279 4.55 -35.92 6.99
N GLU A 280 5.41 -36.93 7.12
CA GLU A 280 6.27 -37.43 6.06
C GLU A 280 6.05 -38.93 5.88
N LYS A 281 5.82 -39.36 4.64
CA LYS A 281 5.56 -40.76 4.30
C LYS A 281 6.41 -41.23 3.12
N LEU A 282 7.05 -42.39 3.28
CA LEU A 282 7.76 -43.06 2.19
C LEU A 282 6.76 -43.75 1.24
N ILE A 283 6.93 -43.53 -0.06
CA ILE A 283 6.14 -44.08 -1.15
C ILE A 283 7.07 -44.90 -2.05
N LEU A 284 6.73 -46.17 -2.29
CA LEU A 284 7.47 -47.09 -3.16
C LEU A 284 9.00 -47.11 -2.87
N SER A 285 9.36 -47.15 -1.59
CA SER A 285 10.73 -47.26 -1.06
C SER A 285 11.70 -46.11 -1.33
N LYS A 286 11.39 -45.16 -2.22
CA LYS A 286 12.32 -44.08 -2.60
C LYS A 286 11.70 -42.69 -2.78
N TYR A 287 10.38 -42.58 -2.87
CA TYR A 287 9.69 -41.30 -2.99
C TYR A 287 9.13 -40.87 -1.64
N LYS A 288 8.94 -39.58 -1.44
CA LYS A 288 8.39 -39.03 -0.20
C LYS A 288 7.13 -38.21 -0.49
N SER A 289 6.18 -38.31 0.43
CA SER A 289 5.00 -37.46 0.52
C SER A 289 5.11 -36.61 1.77
N TYR A 290 4.79 -35.32 1.66
CA TYR A 290 4.84 -34.38 2.76
C TYR A 290 3.46 -33.73 2.93
N LYS A 291 2.83 -33.88 4.11
CA LYS A 291 1.61 -33.15 4.45
C LYS A 291 1.98 -31.86 5.17
N ILE A 292 1.61 -30.74 4.58
CA ILE A 292 1.79 -29.40 5.13
C ILE A 292 0.41 -28.89 5.56
N ASN A 293 0.30 -28.31 6.74
CA ASN A 293 -0.92 -27.61 7.17
C ASN A 293 -0.63 -26.18 7.62
N TRP A 294 -1.68 -25.39 7.81
CA TRP A 294 -1.59 -24.07 8.41
C TRP A 294 -2.84 -23.75 9.23
N ASN A 295 -2.72 -22.75 10.10
CA ASN A 295 -3.86 -22.25 10.86
C ASN A 295 -4.74 -21.36 9.96
N GLU A 296 -6.05 -21.59 10.00
CA GLU A 296 -7.03 -20.68 9.40
C GLU A 296 -7.14 -19.39 10.21
N ILE A 297 -7.30 -18.25 9.52
CA ILE A 297 -7.57 -16.97 10.17
C ILE A 297 -8.97 -17.01 10.81
N GLN A 298 -9.03 -16.67 12.09
CA GLN A 298 -10.27 -16.70 12.89
C GLN A 298 -10.85 -15.29 13.01
N ASP A 299 -11.44 -14.78 11.92
CA ASP A 299 -12.25 -13.56 11.93
C ASP A 299 -13.49 -13.70 11.04
N ASN A 300 -14.20 -12.59 10.78
CA ASN A 300 -15.47 -12.60 10.04
C ASN A 300 -15.30 -12.52 8.51
N ASN A 301 -14.08 -12.47 8.00
CA ASN A 301 -13.80 -12.30 6.58
C ASN A 301 -13.57 -13.65 5.90
N ASN A 302 -13.79 -13.70 4.59
CA ASN A 302 -13.40 -14.82 3.77
C ASN A 302 -12.05 -14.56 3.11
N TYR A 303 -11.22 -15.59 3.14
CA TYR A 303 -9.88 -15.61 2.57
C TYR A 303 -9.69 -16.76 1.59
N GLU A 304 -8.89 -16.48 0.57
CA GLU A 304 -8.21 -17.46 -0.28
C GLU A 304 -6.78 -17.64 0.22
N TYR A 305 -6.33 -18.89 0.34
CA TYR A 305 -5.00 -19.27 0.81
C TYR A 305 -4.30 -20.05 -0.31
N THR A 306 -3.18 -19.54 -0.81
CA THR A 306 -2.39 -20.17 -1.86
C THR A 306 -1.00 -20.53 -1.33
N LEU A 307 -0.72 -21.83 -1.20
CA LEU A 307 0.59 -22.33 -0.80
C LEU A 307 1.48 -22.44 -2.04
N LEU A 308 2.61 -21.75 -2.01
CA LEU A 308 3.66 -21.81 -3.02
C LEU A 308 4.97 -22.35 -2.42
N MET A 309 5.75 -23.00 -3.28
CA MET A 309 7.09 -23.49 -2.98
C MET A 309 8.10 -22.92 -3.98
N TYR A 310 9.28 -22.51 -3.50
CA TYR A 310 10.34 -21.92 -4.30
C TYR A 310 11.64 -22.67 -4.08
N PRO A 311 12.43 -23.00 -5.11
CA PRO A 311 13.81 -23.42 -4.91
C PRO A 311 14.60 -22.38 -4.11
N GLU A 312 15.38 -22.81 -3.12
CA GLU A 312 16.23 -21.88 -2.36
C GLU A 312 17.29 -21.27 -3.29
N GLY A 313 17.36 -19.93 -3.31
CA GLY A 313 18.29 -19.17 -4.16
C GLY A 313 17.74 -18.85 -5.55
N ASP A 314 16.57 -19.37 -5.93
CA ASP A 314 15.89 -19.02 -7.18
C ASP A 314 14.37 -18.90 -6.96
N ASN A 315 13.90 -17.67 -6.75
CA ASN A 315 12.48 -17.36 -6.60
C ASN A 315 11.77 -17.06 -7.93
N SER A 316 12.46 -17.18 -9.06
CA SER A 316 11.93 -16.86 -10.40
C SER A 316 10.87 -17.87 -10.85
N PHE A 317 10.87 -19.08 -10.27
CA PHE A 317 10.00 -20.17 -10.66
C PHE A 317 9.19 -20.70 -9.45
N PRO A 318 8.13 -19.99 -9.05
CA PRO A 318 7.19 -20.51 -8.05
C PRO A 318 6.55 -21.82 -8.51
N ILE A 319 6.47 -22.78 -7.59
CA ILE A 319 5.77 -24.04 -7.75
C ILE A 319 4.47 -23.92 -6.94
N PRO A 320 3.30 -23.77 -7.61
CA PRO A 320 2.03 -23.75 -6.90
C PRO A 320 1.69 -25.13 -6.37
N ILE A 321 1.32 -25.19 -5.10
CA ILE A 321 0.96 -26.43 -4.43
C ILE A 321 -0.57 -26.56 -4.35
N LYS A 322 -1.23 -25.58 -3.71
CA LYS A 322 -2.68 -25.64 -3.49
C LYS A 322 -3.27 -24.27 -3.20
N THR A 323 -4.48 -24.05 -3.70
CA THR A 323 -5.36 -22.97 -3.25
C THR A 323 -6.52 -23.58 -2.47
N VAL A 324 -6.82 -23.04 -1.29
CA VAL A 324 -8.01 -23.37 -0.51
C VAL A 324 -8.69 -22.08 -0.03
N LYS A 325 -9.96 -22.18 0.34
CA LYS A 325 -10.77 -21.06 0.84
C LYS A 325 -11.14 -21.30 2.30
N THR A 326 -11.57 -20.23 2.97
CA THR A 326 -12.08 -20.27 4.35
C THR A 326 -13.15 -21.37 4.50
N GLY A 327 -13.02 -22.19 5.54
CA GLY A 327 -13.84 -23.37 5.79
C GLY A 327 -13.40 -24.67 5.12
N GLU A 328 -12.40 -24.65 4.23
CA GLU A 328 -11.83 -25.87 3.63
C GLU A 328 -10.67 -26.47 4.46
N GLU A 329 -10.21 -27.68 4.12
CA GLU A 329 -9.07 -28.31 4.81
C GLU A 329 -7.79 -27.49 4.54
N MET A 330 -7.29 -26.77 5.57
CA MET A 330 -6.05 -25.98 5.53
C MET A 330 -4.78 -26.83 5.49
N SER A 331 -4.68 -27.68 4.47
CA SER A 331 -3.52 -28.53 4.23
C SER A 331 -3.31 -28.85 2.76
N ALA A 332 -2.07 -29.19 2.43
CA ALA A 332 -1.68 -29.62 1.11
C ALA A 332 -0.64 -30.74 1.16
N TYR A 333 -0.62 -31.56 0.11
CA TYR A 333 0.40 -32.59 -0.08
C TYR A 333 1.46 -32.16 -1.10
N VAL A 334 2.73 -32.29 -0.74
CA VAL A 334 3.89 -31.99 -1.59
C VAL A 334 4.68 -33.28 -1.87
N GLY A 335 5.23 -33.41 -3.07
CA GLY A 335 5.97 -34.60 -3.51
C GLY A 335 5.05 -35.68 -4.07
N SER A 336 5.34 -36.95 -3.77
CA SER A 336 4.56 -38.05 -4.31
C SER A 336 3.30 -38.31 -3.48
N TYR A 337 2.26 -38.86 -4.09
CA TYR A 337 1.08 -39.35 -3.38
C TYR A 337 0.62 -40.69 -3.97
N MET A 338 0.06 -41.55 -3.13
CA MET A 338 -0.42 -42.88 -3.53
C MET A 338 -1.73 -43.19 -2.82
N VAL A 339 -2.71 -43.70 -3.57
CA VAL A 339 -3.98 -44.20 -3.04
C VAL A 339 -4.21 -45.63 -3.53
N ASP A 340 -4.52 -46.53 -2.61
CA ASP A 340 -4.89 -47.91 -2.93
C ASP A 340 -6.29 -47.96 -3.56
N GLN A 341 -6.48 -48.89 -4.50
CA GLN A 341 -7.75 -49.05 -5.18
C GLN A 341 -8.56 -50.20 -4.58
N PRO A 342 -9.89 -50.06 -4.43
CA PRO A 342 -10.75 -51.15 -3.94
C PRO A 342 -10.67 -52.42 -4.79
N SER A 343 -10.36 -52.29 -6.08
CA SER A 343 -10.20 -53.41 -7.04
C SER A 343 -8.85 -54.13 -6.94
N GLY A 344 -7.98 -53.75 -6.01
CA GLY A 344 -6.57 -54.10 -6.02
C GLY A 344 -5.74 -53.17 -6.90
N GLY A 345 -4.46 -52.98 -6.55
CA GLY A 345 -3.55 -52.01 -7.17
C GLY A 345 -3.57 -50.63 -6.50
N ALA A 346 -2.77 -49.69 -7.01
CA ALA A 346 -2.67 -48.33 -6.49
C ALA A 346 -2.54 -47.30 -7.62
N LYS A 347 -3.11 -46.11 -7.43
CA LYS A 347 -2.80 -44.93 -8.25
C LYS A 347 -1.69 -44.15 -7.58
N VAL A 348 -0.72 -43.71 -8.36
CA VAL A 348 0.43 -42.96 -7.88
C VAL A 348 0.75 -41.78 -8.79
N ILE A 349 1.05 -40.63 -8.20
CA ILE A 349 1.76 -39.51 -8.83
C ILE A 349 3.13 -39.48 -8.16
N MET A 350 4.18 -39.49 -8.99
CA MET A 350 5.56 -39.51 -8.53
C MET A 350 6.21 -38.15 -8.81
N GLU A 351 6.33 -37.33 -7.78
CA GLU A 351 7.09 -36.07 -7.83
C GLU A 351 8.24 -36.13 -6.83
N ASN A 352 9.46 -35.97 -7.32
CA ASN A 352 10.67 -36.15 -6.54
C ASN A 352 11.44 -34.84 -6.41
N TYR A 353 10.94 -33.95 -5.55
CA TYR A 353 11.64 -32.73 -5.19
C TYR A 353 12.85 -33.06 -4.31
N LYS A 354 14.00 -32.46 -4.63
CA LYS A 354 15.27 -32.67 -3.92
C LYS A 354 15.92 -31.33 -3.64
N GLY A 355 16.56 -31.22 -2.48
CA GLY A 355 17.25 -30.00 -2.06
C GLY A 355 16.39 -29.08 -1.20
N LYS A 356 16.78 -27.81 -1.16
CA LYS A 356 16.22 -26.81 -0.24
C LYS A 356 15.21 -25.94 -0.95
N TYR A 357 14.11 -25.68 -0.25
CA TYR A 357 13.00 -24.88 -0.75
C TYR A 357 12.52 -23.90 0.32
N LEU A 358 11.89 -22.82 -0.13
CA LEU A 358 11.10 -21.90 0.68
C LEU A 358 9.62 -22.17 0.44
N LEU A 359 8.83 -22.18 1.49
CA LEU A 359 7.38 -22.26 1.48
C LEU A 359 6.82 -20.92 1.92
N ARG A 360 5.84 -20.41 1.17
CA ARG A 360 5.16 -19.16 1.48
C ARG A 360 3.67 -19.35 1.20
N LEU A 361 2.83 -18.96 2.16
CA LEU A 361 1.38 -18.92 1.97
C LEU A 361 1.01 -17.48 1.59
N PHE A 362 0.33 -17.30 0.47
CA PHE A 362 -0.32 -16.04 0.14
C PHE A 362 -1.77 -16.09 0.58
N ILE A 363 -2.23 -15.01 1.19
CA ILE A 363 -3.58 -14.88 1.72
C ILE A 363 -4.21 -13.65 1.07
N LYS A 364 -5.30 -13.88 0.36
CA LYS A 364 -6.05 -12.83 -0.33
C LYS A 364 -7.43 -12.67 0.28
N ASP A 365 -7.80 -11.45 0.61
CA ASP A 365 -9.11 -11.12 1.17
C ASP A 365 -10.18 -10.89 0.08
N GLU A 366 -11.43 -10.73 0.52
CA GLU A 366 -12.57 -10.42 -0.35
C GLU A 366 -12.46 -9.06 -1.09
N ASN A 367 -11.61 -8.15 -0.60
CA ASN A 367 -11.32 -6.87 -1.24
C ASN A 367 -10.13 -6.96 -2.22
N ASN A 368 -9.63 -8.17 -2.49
CA ASN A 368 -8.48 -8.48 -3.33
C ASN A 368 -7.14 -7.93 -2.80
N PHE A 369 -7.01 -7.58 -1.52
CA PHE A 369 -5.71 -7.34 -0.92
C PHE A 369 -5.02 -8.66 -0.61
N MET A 370 -3.73 -8.74 -0.92
CA MET A 370 -2.93 -9.92 -0.67
C MET A 370 -1.80 -9.61 0.30
N PHE A 371 -1.74 -10.40 1.38
CA PHE A 371 -0.60 -10.46 2.29
C PHE A 371 -0.09 -11.91 2.33
N SER A 372 0.93 -12.19 3.13
CA SER A 372 1.57 -13.51 3.15
C SER A 372 1.81 -14.06 4.56
N SER A 373 2.14 -15.34 4.69
CA SER A 373 2.75 -15.87 5.91
C SER A 373 4.22 -15.43 6.02
N CYS A 374 4.87 -15.77 7.12
CA CYS A 374 6.33 -15.88 7.13
C CYS A 374 6.80 -16.89 6.07
N GLU A 375 8.08 -16.83 5.71
CA GLU A 375 8.69 -17.86 4.88
C GLU A 375 9.21 -19.01 5.73
N TYR A 376 9.08 -20.22 5.19
CA TYR A 376 9.49 -21.43 5.87
C TYR A 376 10.42 -22.23 4.98
N LYS A 377 11.65 -22.45 5.45
CA LYS A 377 12.63 -23.26 4.77
C LYS A 377 12.41 -24.74 5.07
N ILE A 378 12.51 -25.55 4.02
CA ILE A 378 12.48 -27.01 4.08
C ILE A 378 13.62 -27.60 3.24
N ASP A 379 14.33 -28.58 3.79
CA ASP A 379 15.28 -29.39 3.03
C ASP A 379 14.65 -30.76 2.75
N LEU A 380 14.19 -30.97 1.52
CA LEU A 380 13.52 -32.20 1.11
C LEU A 380 14.49 -33.37 0.92
N SER A 381 15.82 -33.14 1.02
CA SER A 381 16.81 -34.22 1.02
C SER A 381 16.98 -34.88 2.39
N SER A 382 16.73 -34.14 3.47
CA SER A 382 16.92 -34.59 4.86
C SER A 382 15.72 -34.36 5.77
N ALA A 383 14.57 -34.00 5.21
CA ALA A 383 13.32 -33.90 5.96
C ALA A 383 13.08 -35.22 6.70
N ASN A 384 12.79 -35.11 8.00
CA ASN A 384 12.38 -36.18 8.90
C ASN A 384 11.38 -35.57 9.89
N ASN A 385 10.08 -35.91 9.82
CA ASN A 385 9.02 -35.59 10.82
C ASN A 385 9.35 -34.45 11.83
N GLY A 386 9.47 -33.19 11.33
CA GLY A 386 9.67 -31.94 12.09
C GLY A 386 10.96 -31.17 11.73
N LYS A 387 11.12 -29.85 11.86
CA LYS A 387 10.23 -28.67 11.98
C LYS A 387 10.58 -27.81 10.75
N LEU A 388 9.58 -27.24 10.07
CA LEU A 388 9.85 -26.15 9.13
C LEU A 388 10.67 -25.07 9.85
N GLN A 389 11.79 -24.68 9.25
CA GLN A 389 12.56 -23.57 9.81
C GLN A 389 11.92 -22.29 9.32
N GLU A 390 11.24 -21.57 10.20
CA GLU A 390 10.86 -20.20 9.88
C GLU A 390 12.14 -19.41 9.55
N VAL A 391 12.17 -18.84 8.35
CA VAL A 391 13.28 -18.02 7.88
C VAL A 391 12.76 -16.61 7.66
N TYR A 392 13.69 -15.65 7.77
CA TYR A 392 13.39 -14.26 7.53
C TYR A 392 13.03 -14.07 6.07
N GLY A 393 11.73 -13.99 5.80
CA GLY A 393 11.22 -13.45 4.56
C GLY A 393 11.12 -11.94 4.62
N ALA A 394 11.13 -11.32 3.45
CA ALA A 394 10.97 -9.88 3.28
C ALA A 394 9.73 -9.29 3.97
N ASN A 395 8.74 -10.14 4.31
CA ASN A 395 7.41 -9.78 4.79
C ASN A 395 7.31 -9.56 6.31
N MET A 396 8.42 -9.62 7.06
CA MET A 396 8.40 -9.37 8.50
C MET A 396 8.48 -7.89 8.92
N GLY A 397 8.59 -6.93 7.99
CA GLY A 397 8.58 -5.49 8.31
C GLY A 397 9.74 -5.00 9.22
N ASN A 398 10.47 -5.91 9.86
CA ASN A 398 11.62 -5.76 10.72
C ASN A 398 12.43 -7.06 10.63
N ILE A 399 13.69 -6.98 10.23
CA ILE A 399 14.64 -8.07 10.41
C ILE A 399 14.95 -8.14 11.92
N TYR A 400 14.36 -9.10 12.64
CA TYR A 400 15.19 -9.82 13.60
C TYR A 400 16.21 -10.59 12.74
N THR A 401 17.50 -10.58 13.05
CA THR A 401 18.46 -11.44 12.35
C THR A 401 18.62 -12.72 13.16
N ALA A 402 18.73 -13.86 12.48
CA ALA A 402 19.13 -15.11 13.11
C ALA A 402 20.56 -14.92 13.61
N ASN A 403 20.75 -15.15 14.91
CA ASN A 403 21.96 -14.91 15.69
C ASN A 403 22.14 -13.45 16.13
N ASN A 404 21.26 -12.98 17.01
CA ASN A 404 21.70 -12.53 18.33
C ASN A 404 20.53 -12.45 19.31
N VAL A 405 20.87 -12.69 20.57
CA VAL A 405 20.17 -12.24 21.78
C VAL A 405 19.38 -10.97 21.50
N VAL A 406 18.13 -10.92 21.98
CA VAL A 406 17.30 -9.71 22.05
C VAL A 406 18.15 -8.52 22.49
N ASN A 407 18.59 -7.71 21.53
CA ASN A 407 18.99 -6.34 21.78
C ASN A 407 17.87 -5.48 21.22
N ASP A 408 16.93 -5.25 22.13
CA ASP A 408 15.83 -4.30 22.07
C ASP A 408 16.41 -2.89 21.94
N ASN A 409 16.90 -2.52 20.76
CA ASN A 409 17.20 -1.12 20.46
C ASN A 409 15.90 -0.43 20.05
N SER A 410 14.95 -0.42 20.99
CA SER A 410 13.92 0.60 21.02
C SER A 410 14.57 1.98 21.09
N ILE A 411 13.98 2.96 20.41
CA ILE A 411 14.40 4.36 20.57
C ILE A 411 14.19 4.87 22.01
N PHE A 412 13.39 4.15 22.81
CA PHE A 412 13.15 4.40 24.23
C PHE A 412 13.22 3.12 25.07
N SER A 413 14.07 3.13 26.09
CA SER A 413 14.35 1.96 26.96
C SER A 413 13.14 1.36 27.70
N ASP A 414 12.04 2.10 27.83
CA ASP A 414 10.82 1.68 28.53
C ASP A 414 9.67 1.29 27.59
N MET A 415 9.93 1.21 26.29
CA MET A 415 8.93 0.90 25.30
C MET A 415 9.47 -0.15 24.35
N LYS A 416 8.85 -1.33 24.30
CA LYS A 416 9.22 -2.35 23.31
C LYS A 416 8.69 -1.95 21.94
N SER A 417 9.37 -2.35 20.87
CA SER A 417 8.89 -2.15 19.49
C SER A 417 7.52 -2.78 19.21
N THR A 418 7.08 -3.73 20.04
CA THR A 418 5.75 -4.37 19.99
C THR A 418 4.65 -3.62 20.77
N TYR A 419 4.98 -2.53 21.47
CA TYR A 419 4.00 -1.74 22.19
C TYR A 419 3.03 -1.05 21.22
N TRP A 420 1.72 -1.06 21.52
CA TRP A 420 0.67 -0.62 20.58
C TRP A 420 0.87 0.80 20.06
N ALA A 421 1.41 1.70 20.90
CA ALA A 421 1.64 3.09 20.54
C ALA A 421 3.03 3.36 19.93
N TYR A 422 3.92 2.35 19.89
CA TYR A 422 5.33 2.50 19.53
C TYR A 422 5.51 3.22 18.19
N ASN A 423 4.79 2.76 17.16
CA ASN A 423 4.91 3.32 15.81
C ASN A 423 4.39 4.76 15.72
N TYR A 424 3.30 5.09 16.40
CA TYR A 424 2.76 6.46 16.44
C TYR A 424 3.76 7.40 17.12
N ILE A 425 4.33 6.96 18.24
CA ILE A 425 5.34 7.73 18.99
C ILE A 425 6.60 7.93 18.14
N VAL A 426 7.11 6.90 17.48
CA VAL A 426 8.28 7.01 16.58
C VAL A 426 8.03 8.02 15.46
N GLN A 427 6.84 8.03 14.85
CA GLN A 427 6.48 9.02 13.83
C GLN A 427 6.48 10.45 14.38
N LEU A 428 5.93 10.66 15.57
CA LEU A 428 5.94 11.97 16.23
C LEU A 428 7.35 12.42 16.64
N VAL A 429 8.24 11.49 16.99
CA VAL A 429 9.66 11.78 17.28
C VAL A 429 10.38 12.20 16.01
N ASN A 430 10.21 11.45 14.93
CA ASN A 430 10.87 11.71 13.65
C ASN A 430 10.40 13.01 13.00
N SER A 431 9.15 13.41 13.23
CA SER A 431 8.61 14.71 12.83
C SER A 431 8.99 15.86 13.79
N GLY A 432 9.68 15.56 14.89
CA GLY A 432 10.13 16.54 15.88
C GLY A 432 9.02 17.08 16.79
N VAL A 433 7.82 16.48 16.76
CA VAL A 433 6.65 16.90 17.55
C VAL A 433 6.78 16.50 19.02
N VAL A 434 7.17 15.25 19.26
CA VAL A 434 7.44 14.73 20.61
C VAL A 434 8.93 14.42 20.78
N LYS A 435 9.38 14.39 22.03
CA LYS A 435 10.71 13.94 22.42
C LYS A 435 10.56 13.04 23.65
N GLY A 436 11.48 12.09 23.79
CA GLY A 436 11.63 11.34 25.03
C GLY A 436 12.33 12.16 26.11
N TYR A 437 12.45 11.55 27.27
CA TYR A 437 13.17 12.08 28.41
C TYR A 437 14.67 11.87 28.23
N SER A 438 15.46 12.67 28.95
CA SER A 438 16.93 12.60 28.91
C SER A 438 17.49 11.28 29.45
N ASP A 439 16.69 10.53 30.22
CA ASP A 439 17.00 9.19 30.72
C ASP A 439 16.81 8.09 29.65
N GLY A 440 16.43 8.46 28.42
CA GLY A 440 16.21 7.53 27.32
C GLY A 440 14.87 6.80 27.39
N THR A 441 13.89 7.31 28.14
CA THR A 441 12.52 6.76 28.21
C THR A 441 11.51 7.65 27.49
N TYR A 442 10.32 7.13 27.15
CA TYR A 442 9.17 7.92 26.68
C TYR A 442 8.08 8.09 27.72
N LYS A 443 7.97 7.14 28.66
CA LYS A 443 6.94 7.01 29.70
C LYS A 443 5.53 6.98 29.10
N PRO A 444 5.22 6.00 28.24
CA PRO A 444 3.97 5.95 27.48
C PRO A 444 2.72 5.89 28.37
N GLU A 445 2.82 5.22 29.52
CA GLU A 445 1.71 5.07 30.47
C GLU A 445 1.56 6.25 31.44
N ASN A 446 2.48 7.22 31.41
CA ASN A 446 2.33 8.41 32.25
C ASN A 446 1.16 9.25 31.76
N SER A 447 0.37 9.75 32.70
CA SER A 447 -0.68 10.72 32.39
C SER A 447 -0.09 12.05 31.90
N ILE A 448 -0.73 12.65 30.90
CA ILE A 448 -0.33 13.93 30.31
C ILE A 448 -1.23 15.07 30.81
N THR A 449 -0.67 16.28 30.93
CA THR A 449 -1.43 17.49 31.30
C THR A 449 -2.11 18.14 30.10
N LYS A 450 -3.11 19.00 30.35
CA LYS A 450 -3.76 19.78 29.27
C LYS A 450 -2.76 20.69 28.54
N ALA A 451 -1.84 21.31 29.27
CA ALA A 451 -0.78 22.13 28.71
C ALA A 451 0.11 21.35 27.74
N GLU A 452 0.55 20.15 28.15
CA GLU A 452 1.37 19.28 27.31
C GLU A 452 0.62 18.83 26.06
N PHE A 453 -0.64 18.39 26.19
CA PHE A 453 -1.46 17.97 25.06
C PHE A 453 -1.67 19.10 24.04
N LEU A 454 -2.08 20.28 24.49
CA LEU A 454 -2.25 21.46 23.61
C LEU A 454 -0.94 21.87 22.93
N ALA A 455 0.19 21.73 23.61
CA ALA A 455 1.49 22.00 22.99
C ALA A 455 1.85 20.97 21.90
N LEU A 456 1.49 19.69 22.08
CA LEU A 456 1.64 18.67 21.04
C LEU A 456 0.77 19.00 19.83
N GLU A 457 -0.51 19.31 20.06
CA GLU A 457 -1.45 19.67 19.02
C GLU A 457 -0.97 20.87 18.19
N LEU A 458 -0.54 21.96 18.84
CA LEU A 458 0.03 23.12 18.16
C LEU A 458 1.29 22.81 17.34
N ARG A 459 2.13 21.86 17.80
CA ARG A 459 3.30 21.39 17.04
C ARG A 459 2.91 20.55 15.83
N VAL A 460 1.92 19.67 15.96
CA VAL A 460 1.36 18.89 14.83
C VAL A 460 0.79 19.84 13.77
N LEU A 461 0.11 20.89 14.19
CA LEU A 461 -0.42 21.96 13.33
C LEU A 461 0.69 22.86 12.73
N LYS A 462 1.96 22.66 13.12
CA LYS A 462 3.14 23.46 12.70
C LYS A 462 2.96 24.95 12.92
N ILE A 463 2.32 25.32 14.02
CA ILE A 463 2.14 26.71 14.40
C ILE A 463 3.47 27.31 14.85
N ASP A 464 3.81 28.48 14.31
CA ASP A 464 4.81 29.34 14.92
C ASP A 464 4.26 30.04 16.17
N VAL A 465 4.69 29.57 17.34
CA VAL A 465 4.29 30.14 18.64
C VAL A 465 5.15 31.33 19.07
N THR A 466 6.24 31.63 18.35
CA THR A 466 7.20 32.68 18.69
C THR A 466 6.55 34.06 18.87
N PRO A 467 5.58 34.50 18.03
CA PRO A 467 4.91 35.78 18.20
C PRO A 467 4.13 35.93 19.51
N TYR A 468 3.83 34.82 20.19
CA TYR A 468 3.00 34.78 21.39
C TYR A 468 3.79 34.62 22.69
N LYS A 469 5.12 34.54 22.62
CA LYS A 469 5.99 34.37 23.80
C LYS A 469 5.83 35.53 24.77
N GLN A 470 5.74 35.21 26.07
CA GLN A 470 5.59 36.19 27.15
C GLN A 470 6.80 36.10 28.09
N VAL A 471 7.85 36.86 27.77
CA VAL A 471 9.10 36.86 28.54
C VAL A 471 8.83 37.40 29.94
N GLY A 472 9.15 36.62 30.97
CA GLY A 472 8.94 36.96 32.39
C GLY A 472 7.88 36.13 33.10
N GLU A 473 7.06 35.39 32.36
CA GLU A 473 6.09 34.45 32.93
C GLU A 473 6.75 33.19 33.49
N ALA A 474 6.29 32.70 34.64
CA ALA A 474 6.83 31.49 35.28
C ALA A 474 6.33 30.20 34.61
N GLU A 475 5.07 30.18 34.18
CA GLU A 475 4.41 29.02 33.56
C GLU A 475 4.92 28.83 32.11
N TRP A 476 5.49 27.66 31.81
CA TRP A 476 6.15 27.40 30.52
C TRP A 476 5.17 27.51 29.35
N PHE A 477 3.93 27.05 29.55
CA PHE A 477 2.91 27.08 28.53
C PHE A 477 2.58 28.51 28.06
N THR A 478 2.64 29.49 28.99
CA THR A 478 2.44 30.91 28.68
C THR A 478 3.75 31.55 28.19
N LYS A 479 4.85 31.33 28.93
CA LYS A 479 6.17 31.88 28.62
C LYS A 479 6.61 31.56 27.19
N ASP A 480 6.42 30.32 26.76
CA ASP A 480 6.85 29.84 25.44
C ASP A 480 5.84 30.13 24.32
N GLY A 481 4.71 30.77 24.64
CA GLY A 481 3.73 31.29 23.69
C GLY A 481 2.59 30.35 23.32
N TYR A 482 2.55 29.13 23.84
CA TYR A 482 1.49 28.16 23.54
C TYR A 482 0.10 28.63 24.00
N PHE A 483 -0.01 29.25 25.17
CA PHE A 483 -1.29 29.81 25.65
C PHE A 483 -1.83 30.90 24.70
N GLY A 484 -0.97 31.82 24.28
CA GLY A 484 -1.36 32.89 23.35
C GLY A 484 -1.76 32.35 21.97
N ALA A 485 -1.03 31.37 21.47
CA ALA A 485 -1.32 30.70 20.19
C ALA A 485 -2.65 29.91 20.23
N ALA A 486 -2.88 29.12 21.29
CA ALA A 486 -4.12 28.38 21.45
C ALA A 486 -5.35 29.31 21.53
N LYS A 487 -5.19 30.50 22.13
CA LYS A 487 -6.22 31.55 22.14
C LYS A 487 -6.47 32.14 20.75
N SER A 488 -5.42 32.50 20.02
CA SER A 488 -5.56 33.16 18.72
C SER A 488 -6.19 32.26 17.66
N MET A 489 -6.03 30.94 17.77
CA MET A 489 -6.65 29.95 16.89
C MET A 489 -8.07 29.55 17.29
N GLY A 490 -8.53 30.00 18.46
CA GLY A 490 -9.83 29.59 18.99
C GLY A 490 -9.89 28.15 19.48
N ILE A 491 -8.74 27.51 19.73
CA ILE A 491 -8.68 26.19 20.37
C ILE A 491 -9.16 26.31 21.83
N ILE A 492 -8.77 27.39 22.52
CA ILE A 492 -9.29 27.72 23.86
C ILE A 492 -10.01 29.08 23.85
N LEU A 493 -11.20 29.14 24.46
CA LEU A 493 -12.00 30.36 24.55
C LEU A 493 -12.48 30.61 25.98
N GLU A 494 -12.61 31.87 26.38
CA GLU A 494 -13.10 32.23 27.73
C GLU A 494 -14.51 31.74 28.00
N LYS A 495 -15.36 31.63 26.98
CA LYS A 495 -16.73 31.10 27.14
C LYS A 495 -16.76 29.66 27.67
N ASP A 496 -15.71 28.87 27.41
CA ASP A 496 -15.64 27.47 27.85
C ASP A 496 -14.96 27.32 29.21
N TYR A 497 -14.05 28.25 29.55
CA TYR A 497 -13.17 28.15 30.73
C TYR A 497 -13.34 29.29 31.74
N GLY A 498 -14.32 30.17 31.54
CA GLY A 498 -14.56 31.36 32.36
C GLY A 498 -13.61 32.52 32.08
N GLN A 499 -13.94 33.69 32.62
CA GLN A 499 -13.12 34.90 32.53
C GLN A 499 -11.67 34.62 32.95
N GLY A 500 -10.70 35.02 32.12
CA GLY A 500 -9.29 34.76 32.37
C GLY A 500 -8.91 33.27 32.34
N TYR A 501 -9.75 32.40 31.75
CA TYR A 501 -9.51 30.96 31.62
C TYR A 501 -9.37 30.23 32.96
N LYS A 502 -9.97 30.77 34.03
CA LYS A 502 -9.83 30.27 35.41
C LYS A 502 -10.14 28.77 35.60
N ASN A 503 -11.01 28.20 34.77
CA ASN A 503 -11.41 26.80 34.83
C ASN A 503 -10.62 25.88 33.87
N LEU A 504 -9.68 26.40 33.08
CA LEU A 504 -8.88 25.59 32.15
C LEU A 504 -7.99 24.60 32.90
N GLN A 505 -7.39 25.05 34.02
CA GLN A 505 -6.52 24.25 34.87
C GLN A 505 -5.43 23.53 34.04
N ILE A 506 -4.61 24.28 33.33
CA ILE A 506 -3.64 23.77 32.33
C ILE A 506 -2.69 22.67 32.85
N ASN A 507 -2.39 22.67 34.15
CA ASN A 507 -1.52 21.68 34.80
C ASN A 507 -2.25 20.43 35.31
N SER A 508 -3.58 20.37 35.22
CA SER A 508 -4.31 19.14 35.54
C SER A 508 -4.21 18.13 34.40
N LYS A 509 -4.39 16.85 34.74
CA LYS A 509 -4.35 15.76 33.77
C LYS A 509 -5.55 15.84 32.83
N ILE A 510 -5.31 15.65 31.54
CA ILE A 510 -6.36 15.75 30.52
C ILE A 510 -7.19 14.46 30.50
N THR A 511 -8.50 14.60 30.37
CA THR A 511 -9.39 13.46 30.15
C THR A 511 -9.59 13.18 28.66
N ARG A 512 -10.05 11.97 28.31
CA ARG A 512 -10.33 11.60 26.91
C ARG A 512 -11.37 12.51 26.26
N GLU A 513 -12.40 12.95 27.00
CA GLU A 513 -13.38 13.89 26.45
C GLU A 513 -12.82 15.29 26.24
N GLU A 514 -11.87 15.75 27.06
CA GLU A 514 -11.18 17.02 26.85
C GLU A 514 -10.21 16.95 25.67
N MET A 515 -9.55 15.81 25.44
CA MET A 515 -8.78 15.58 24.22
C MET A 515 -9.65 15.69 22.98
N ALA A 516 -10.80 15.01 22.97
CA ALA A 516 -11.75 15.07 21.86
C ALA A 516 -12.21 16.51 21.58
N PHE A 517 -12.46 17.28 22.64
CA PHE A 517 -12.84 18.68 22.56
C PHE A 517 -11.76 19.53 21.88
N PHE A 518 -10.49 19.40 22.27
CA PHE A 518 -9.41 20.17 21.65
C PHE A 518 -9.15 19.73 20.21
N ILE A 519 -9.08 18.42 19.94
CA ILE A 519 -8.89 17.85 18.60
C ILE A 519 -9.94 18.39 17.62
N ALA A 520 -11.20 18.40 18.02
CA ALA A 520 -12.28 18.92 17.19
C ALA A 520 -12.06 20.38 16.82
N ARG A 521 -11.52 21.19 17.72
CA ARG A 521 -11.23 22.60 17.46
C ARG A 521 -10.01 22.80 16.58
N ALA A 522 -8.96 21.99 16.71
CA ALA A 522 -7.88 21.99 15.74
C ALA A 522 -8.36 21.61 14.34
N ILE A 523 -9.24 20.60 14.23
CA ILE A 523 -9.88 20.23 12.96
C ILE A 523 -10.65 21.41 12.38
N VAL A 524 -11.49 22.09 13.19
CA VAL A 524 -12.25 23.26 12.76
C VAL A 524 -11.35 24.43 12.39
N TYR A 525 -10.25 24.63 13.11
CA TYR A 525 -9.24 25.65 12.76
C TYR A 525 -8.61 25.36 11.39
N GLN A 526 -8.23 24.12 11.10
CA GLN A 526 -7.65 23.75 9.81
C GLN A 526 -8.66 23.75 8.65
N ASN A 527 -9.90 23.33 8.90
CA ASN A 527 -10.88 23.00 7.85
C ASN A 527 -12.12 23.91 7.82
N GLY A 528 -12.20 24.91 8.70
CA GLY A 528 -13.38 25.75 8.90
C GLY A 528 -14.52 25.05 9.66
N PHE A 529 -15.58 25.80 9.98
CA PHE A 529 -16.77 25.26 10.64
C PHE A 529 -17.50 24.25 9.74
N GLN A 530 -17.77 23.07 10.26
CA GLN A 530 -18.48 22.00 9.56
C GLN A 530 -19.85 21.79 10.20
N THR A 531 -20.93 22.04 9.45
CA THR A 531 -22.33 21.87 9.93
C THR A 531 -22.87 20.45 9.75
N ASN A 532 -22.16 19.58 9.03
CA ASN A 532 -22.62 18.21 8.68
C ASN A 532 -22.11 17.12 9.65
N VAL A 533 -22.10 17.39 10.96
CA VAL A 533 -21.73 16.38 11.98
C VAL A 533 -22.96 15.76 12.65
N ASP A 534 -24.15 16.35 12.45
CA ASP A 534 -25.40 15.95 13.10
C ASP A 534 -25.86 14.52 12.77
N ASN A 535 -25.33 13.92 11.70
CA ASN A 535 -25.70 12.57 11.24
C ASN A 535 -24.65 11.48 11.53
N PHE A 536 -23.53 11.81 12.19
CA PHE A 536 -22.52 10.81 12.58
C PHE A 536 -22.74 10.41 14.04
N SER A 537 -23.36 9.26 14.28
CA SER A 537 -23.51 8.69 15.62
C SER A 537 -22.85 7.32 15.68
N ARG A 538 -21.58 7.28 16.07
CA ARG A 538 -21.02 6.06 16.64
C ARG A 538 -21.52 5.96 18.08
N VAL A 539 -22.46 5.05 18.32
CA VAL A 539 -23.09 4.92 19.64
C VAL A 539 -22.15 4.13 20.57
N PHE A 540 -21.44 4.85 21.44
CA PHE A 540 -20.74 4.25 22.58
C PHE A 540 -21.75 3.84 23.65
N THR A 541 -21.47 2.73 24.33
CA THR A 541 -22.34 2.22 25.40
C THR A 541 -22.39 3.16 26.61
N ASP A 542 -21.38 4.00 26.80
CA ASP A 542 -21.29 5.04 27.82
C ASP A 542 -21.52 6.46 27.28
N SER A 543 -22.16 6.59 26.11
CA SER A 543 -22.45 7.88 25.46
C SER A 543 -23.18 8.88 26.34
N SER A 544 -24.04 8.42 27.25
CA SER A 544 -24.75 9.28 28.21
C SER A 544 -23.83 9.99 29.22
N LYS A 545 -22.57 9.56 29.35
CA LYS A 545 -21.56 10.16 30.22
C LYS A 545 -20.67 11.18 29.51
N ILE A 546 -20.83 11.37 28.20
CA ILE A 546 -19.95 12.20 27.37
C ILE A 546 -20.48 13.63 27.36
N LYS A 547 -19.67 14.60 27.79
CA LYS A 547 -20.07 16.01 27.79
C LYS A 547 -19.95 16.66 26.40
N TYR A 548 -18.91 16.31 25.65
CA TYR A 548 -18.54 16.92 24.37
C TYR A 548 -18.87 16.02 23.17
N THR A 549 -20.14 15.59 23.07
CA THR A 549 -20.58 14.61 22.07
C THR A 549 -20.35 15.08 20.64
N ASN A 550 -20.60 16.36 20.35
CA ASN A 550 -20.42 16.90 19.01
C ASN A 550 -18.94 16.93 18.62
N GLU A 551 -18.08 17.40 19.51
CA GLU A 551 -16.64 17.44 19.29
C GLU A 551 -16.05 16.03 19.15
N LEU A 552 -16.52 15.09 19.97
CA LEU A 552 -16.16 13.69 19.82
C LEU A 552 -16.55 13.13 18.45
N ASN A 553 -17.76 13.42 17.97
CA ASN A 553 -18.20 12.99 16.64
C ASN A 553 -17.31 13.59 15.53
N ILE A 554 -16.87 14.84 15.66
CA ILE A 554 -15.89 15.44 14.74
C ILE A 554 -14.58 14.65 14.78
N ALA A 555 -14.01 14.44 15.97
CA ALA A 555 -12.73 13.77 16.12
C ALA A 555 -12.74 12.32 15.59
N ILE A 556 -13.87 11.60 15.76
CA ILE A 556 -14.05 10.24 15.22
C ILE A 556 -14.24 10.26 13.71
N LYS A 557 -15.02 11.21 13.16
CA LYS A 557 -15.22 11.35 11.72
C LYS A 557 -13.88 11.50 10.97
N TYR A 558 -12.92 12.18 11.58
CA TYR A 558 -11.57 12.36 11.04
C TYR A 558 -10.60 11.23 11.44
N GLY A 559 -11.05 10.23 12.19
CA GLY A 559 -10.25 9.06 12.57
C GLY A 559 -9.12 9.36 13.55
N ILE A 560 -9.14 10.51 14.24
CA ILE A 560 -8.08 10.93 15.17
C ILE A 560 -8.27 10.28 16.54
N ILE A 561 -9.53 10.10 16.96
CA ILE A 561 -9.86 9.41 18.22
C ILE A 561 -10.82 8.25 17.94
N SER A 562 -10.65 7.17 18.70
CA SER A 562 -11.51 5.98 18.66
C SER A 562 -11.95 5.58 20.07
N GLY A 563 -12.97 4.71 20.15
CA GLY A 563 -13.34 4.05 21.41
C GLY A 563 -12.56 2.76 21.64
N TYR A 564 -12.74 2.17 22.81
CA TYR A 564 -12.16 0.89 23.17
C TYR A 564 -12.89 -0.28 22.50
N THR A 565 -12.26 -1.46 22.53
CA THR A 565 -12.78 -2.69 21.92
C THR A 565 -14.10 -3.17 22.52
N ASP A 566 -14.42 -2.74 23.75
CA ASP A 566 -15.69 -3.00 24.45
C ASP A 566 -16.81 -2.01 24.09
N ASN A 567 -16.61 -1.20 23.04
CA ASN A 567 -17.52 -0.16 22.57
C ASN A 567 -17.80 0.96 23.59
N THR A 568 -16.89 1.18 24.56
CA THR A 568 -16.90 2.35 25.45
C THR A 568 -15.97 3.46 24.94
N PHE A 569 -16.24 4.72 25.31
CA PHE A 569 -15.31 5.84 25.09
C PHE A 569 -14.49 6.19 26.33
N ARG A 570 -15.06 5.98 27.52
CA ARG A 570 -14.49 6.30 28.85
C ARG A 570 -14.14 7.78 28.97
N PRO A 571 -15.12 8.70 28.88
CA PRO A 571 -14.89 10.14 28.73
C PRO A 571 -14.05 10.75 29.86
N THR A 572 -14.24 10.27 31.10
CA THR A 572 -13.57 10.79 32.29
C THR A 572 -12.22 10.12 32.58
N ASN A 573 -11.81 9.13 31.78
CA ASN A 573 -10.49 8.53 31.96
C ASN A 573 -9.41 9.56 31.65
N VAL A 574 -8.41 9.64 32.52
CA VAL A 574 -7.21 10.42 32.29
C VAL A 574 -6.40 9.77 31.17
N ALA A 575 -6.01 10.57 30.18
CA ALA A 575 -5.26 10.08 29.05
C ALA A 575 -3.78 9.85 29.39
N THR A 576 -3.23 8.78 28.83
CA THR A 576 -1.78 8.53 28.88
C THR A 576 -1.06 9.29 27.77
N ARG A 577 0.26 9.43 27.91
CA ARG A 577 1.14 10.01 26.89
C ARG A 577 1.23 9.15 25.61
N ALA A 578 0.79 7.89 25.68
CA ALA A 578 0.64 7.03 24.51
C ALA A 578 -0.69 7.25 23.78
N GLU A 579 -1.76 7.59 24.52
CA GLU A 579 -3.07 7.93 23.93
C GLU A 579 -3.09 9.33 23.31
N ALA A 580 -2.32 10.26 23.87
CA ALA A 580 -2.07 11.60 23.36
C ALA A 580 -1.01 11.61 22.25
#